data_AF-A0A378B7A6-F1
#
_entry.id   AF-A0A378B7A6-F1
#
_cell.length_a   1.000
_cell.length_b   1.000
_cell.length_c   1.000
_cell.angle_alpha   90.00
_cell.angle_beta   90.00
_cell.angle_gamma   90.00
#
_symmetry.space_group_name_H-M   'P 1'
#
loop_
_entity.id
_entity.type
_entity.pdbx_description
1 polymer ?
#
loop_
_entity_poly.entity_id
_entity_poly.type
_entity_poly.pdbx_seq_one_letter_code
_entity_poly.pdbx_strand_id
1 'polypeptide(L)' 'MLTCESVRSTDSPHFAMLDALYARAFPWHEQRESEAKRQALSHPRYALEAWVR' A
#
# COMPACT_ATOMS: atom_id res chain seq x y z
N MET A 1 -12.76 10.57 -14.87
CA MET A 1 -12.94 9.13 -14.59
C MET A 1 -11.81 8.73 -13.65
N LEU A 2 -12.04 7.81 -12.70
CA LEU A 2 -10.96 7.29 -11.85
C LEU A 2 -10.32 6.10 -12.56
N THR A 3 -8.99 6.11 -12.69
CA THR A 3 -8.22 4.95 -13.14
C THR A 3 -7.84 4.11 -11.92
N CYS A 4 -8.00 2.79 -12.05
CA CYS A 4 -7.64 1.84 -11.00
C CYS A 4 -6.34 1.14 -11.40
N GLU A 5 -5.32 1.25 -10.55
CA GLU A 5 -4.02 0.62 -10.76
C GLU A 5 -3.68 -0.32 -9.61
N SER A 6 -3.30 -1.56 -9.93
CA SER A 6 -2.86 -2.53 -8.91
C SER A 6 -1.44 -2.22 -8.45
N VAL A 7 -1.27 -1.97 -7.16
CA VAL A 7 0.02 -1.78 -6.51
C VAL A 7 0.61 -3.14 -6.18
N ARG A 8 1.62 -3.56 -6.95
CA ARG A 8 2.26 -4.88 -6.81
C ARG A 8 3.66 -4.84 -6.18
N SER A 9 4.24 -3.65 -6.03
CA SER A 9 5.58 -3.49 -5.45
C SER A 9 5.61 -2.29 -4.52
N THR A 10 6.47 -2.39 -3.50
CA THR A 10 6.80 -1.30 -2.60
C THR A 10 7.57 -0.17 -3.29
N ASP A 11 8.20 -0.44 -4.44
CA ASP A 11 8.95 0.55 -5.22
C ASP A 11 8.04 1.45 -6.07
N SER A 12 6.73 1.15 -6.10
CA SER A 12 5.77 1.98 -6.82
C SER A 12 5.55 3.31 -6.10
N PRO A 13 5.48 4.45 -6.83
CA PRO A 13 5.13 5.73 -6.23
C PRO A 13 3.75 5.70 -5.54
N HIS A 14 2.83 4.85 -6.02
CA HIS A 14 1.51 4.66 -5.38
C HIS A 14 1.62 3.98 -4.02
N PHE A 15 2.58 3.07 -3.84
CA PHE A 15 2.82 2.44 -2.54
C PHE A 15 3.31 3.48 -1.52
N ALA A 16 4.30 4.29 -1.87
CA ALA A 16 4.82 5.32 -0.98
C ALA A 16 3.74 6.33 -0.55
N MET A 17 2.88 6.73 -1.49
CA MET A 17 1.75 7.63 -1.20
C MET A 17 0.71 6.96 -0.28
N LEU A 18 0.33 5.71 -0.53
CA LEU A 18 -0.56 4.95 0.34
C LEU A 18 0.04 4.74 1.73
N ASP A 19 1.33 4.43 1.81
CA ASP A 19 2.02 4.19 3.07
C ASP A 19 2.05 5.45 3.94
N ALA A 20 2.30 6.61 3.34
CA ALA A 20 2.22 7.89 4.04
C ALA A 20 0.79 8.21 4.53
N LEU A 21 -0.24 7.84 3.77
CA LEU A 21 -1.63 8.00 4.20
C LEU A 21 -1.96 7.08 5.38
N TYR A 22 -1.56 5.80 5.30
CA TYR A 22 -1.74 4.84 6.40
C TYR A 22 -0.98 5.27 7.66
N ALA A 23 0.28 5.72 7.51
CA ALA A 23 1.08 6.19 8.64
C ALA A 23 0.49 7.44 9.33
N ARG A 24 -0.23 8.28 8.57
CA ARG A 24 -0.96 9.43 9.13
C ARG A 24 -2.28 9.06 9.79
N ALA A 25 -2.94 8.00 9.32
CA ALA A 25 -4.23 7.56 9.82
C ALA A 25 -4.13 6.71 11.09
N PHE A 26 -3.03 5.96 11.26
CA PHE A 26 -2.86 4.99 12.35
C PHE A 26 -1.71 5.36 13.30
N PRO A 27 -1.91 5.23 14.63
CA PRO A 27 -0.83 5.35 15.61
C PRO A 27 0.32 4.37 15.32
N TRP A 28 1.54 4.74 15.68
CA TRP A 28 2.75 3.97 15.34
C TRP A 28 2.67 2.47 15.69
N HIS A 29 2.09 2.11 16.84
CA HIS A 29 1.99 0.72 17.29
C HIS A 29 0.94 -0.12 16.51
N GLU A 30 0.08 0.52 15.72
CA GLU A 30 -0.87 -0.14 14.83
C GLU A 30 -0.36 -0.23 13.38
N GLN A 31 0.78 0.42 13.09
CA GLN A 31 1.37 0.38 11.76
C GLN A 31 2.04 -0.96 11.51
N ARG A 32 1.83 -1.51 10.32
CA ARG A 32 2.52 -2.75 9.92
C ARG A 32 4.01 -2.48 9.71
N GLU A 33 4.84 -3.41 10.16
CA GLU A 33 6.26 -3.44 9.84
C GLU A 33 6.49 -3.50 8.32
N SER A 34 7.59 -2.92 7.85
CA SER A 34 7.94 -2.87 6.42
C SER A 34 8.08 -4.26 5.80
N GLU A 35 8.50 -5.27 6.56
CA GLU A 35 8.56 -6.65 6.10
C GLU A 35 7.16 -7.27 5.93
N ALA A 36 6.25 -7.02 6.86
CA ALA A 36 4.86 -7.48 6.75
C ALA A 36 4.15 -6.86 5.53
N LYS A 37 4.44 -5.59 5.21
CA LYS A 37 3.92 -4.94 3.99
C LYS A 37 4.44 -5.61 2.72
N ARG A 38 5.73 -5.95 2.66
CA ARG A 38 6.34 -6.68 1.53
C ARG A 38 5.77 -8.09 1.37
N GLN A 39 5.62 -8.83 2.48
CA GLN A 39 5.00 -10.15 2.47
C GLN A 39 3.53 -10.12 2.04
N ALA A 40 2.78 -9.09 2.44
CA ALA A 40 1.42 -8.90 1.97
C ALA A 40 1.40 -8.70 0.45
N LEU A 41 2.22 -7.80 -0.08
CA LEU A 41 2.28 -7.52 -1.53
C LEU A 41 2.78 -8.69 -2.39
N SER A 42 3.61 -9.57 -1.84
CA SER A 42 4.04 -10.78 -2.55
C SER A 42 2.98 -11.89 -2.55
N HIS A 43 1.93 -11.75 -1.75
CA HIS A 43 0.89 -12.76 -1.63
C HIS A 43 -0.10 -12.66 -2.82
N PRO A 44 -0.33 -13.75 -3.58
CA PRO A 44 -1.13 -13.72 -4.82
C PRO A 44 -2.60 -13.35 -4.63
N ARG A 45 -3.10 -13.42 -3.39
CA ARG A 45 -4.48 -13.04 -3.01
C ARG A 45 -4.60 -11.64 -2.41
N TYR A 46 -3.48 -10.94 -2.21
CA TYR A 46 -3.49 -9.59 -1.67
C TYR A 46 -3.48 -8.61 -2.84
N ALA A 47 -4.65 -8.04 -3.14
CA ALA A 47 -4.80 -7.02 -4.16
C ALA A 47 -4.91 -5.65 -3.49
N LEU A 48 -3.87 -4.84 -3.63
CA LEU A 48 -3.90 -3.44 -3.23
C LEU A 48 -4.13 -2.58 -4.47
N GLU A 49 -5.21 -1.80 -4.49
CA GLU A 49 -5.60 -1.00 -5.65
C GLU A 49 -5.59 0.48 -5.30
N ALA A 50 -4.93 1.27 -6.15
CA ALA A 50 -4.92 2.72 -6.07
C ALA A 50 -5.92 3.28 -7.09
N TRP A 51 -6.85 4.11 -6.60
CA TRP A 51 -7.83 4.80 -7.42
C TRP A 51 -7.37 6.25 -7.60
N VAL A 52 -6.85 6.58 -8.78
CA VAL A 52 -6.32 7.92 -9.10
C VAL A 52 -7.21 8.62 -10.12
N ARG A 53 -7.24 9.95 -10.09
CA ARG A 53 -8.05 10.79 -10.98
C ARG A 53 -7.18 11.49 -12.01
#